data_AF-A0A285KB80-F1
#
_entry.id   AF-A0A285KB80-F1
#
_cell.length_a   1.000
_cell.length_b   1.000
_cell.length_c   1.000
_cell.angle_alpha   90.00
_cell.angle_beta   90.00
_cell.angle_gamma   90.00
#
_symmetry.space_group_name_H-M   'P 1'
#
loop_
_entity.id
_entity.type
_entity.pdbx_description
1 polymer ?
#
loop_
_entity_poly.entity_id
_entity_poly.type
_entity_poly.pdbx_seq_one_letter_code
_entity_poly.pdbx_strand_id
1 'polypeptide(L)'
;MTVQPHLVERAGVTVVLGDAPAPPDELLAGLPGEPGFRPVVVAVHPGPSAEELARLLHGRVDGTRLILSYAAVNGIARTLADRLRVPVVAPTGAALMLPERLFVQHGEWVRFRPGAEPVGEGARFPAPRWQAALRHGPALTPIPAGLWLGPSGEAVPGDVLTLPVLDERVTVVVGPVPPPEARAALRTLPWPLRHEMLLEPYGTDPGTVKDIGRRITEGFLPTRTVTRPVPGAAPVAGPAADKALWRPAGAWRRTPS
;
A
#
# COMPACT_ATOMS: atom_id res chain seq x y z
N MET A 1 12.68 -31.43 9.44
CA MET A 1 11.63 -31.29 10.47
C MET A 1 10.74 -30.16 10.03
N THR A 2 9.45 -30.40 9.79
CA THR A 2 8.50 -29.34 9.43
C THR A 2 8.03 -28.66 10.71
N VAL A 3 8.27 -27.35 10.86
CA VAL A 3 7.78 -26.63 12.05
C VAL A 3 6.28 -26.44 11.92
N GLN A 4 5.54 -26.85 12.95
CA GLN A 4 4.09 -26.68 12.97
C GLN A 4 3.73 -25.18 13.14
N PRO A 5 2.79 -24.65 12.33
CA PRO A 5 2.30 -23.29 12.51
C PRO A 5 1.71 -23.09 13.91
N HIS A 6 2.10 -22.01 14.57
CA HIS A 6 1.61 -21.65 15.90
C HIS A 6 1.33 -20.15 16.01
N LEU A 7 0.52 -19.77 16.98
CA LEU A 7 0.15 -18.38 17.22
C LEU A 7 1.06 -17.72 18.24
N VAL A 8 1.47 -16.50 17.92
CA VAL A 8 2.20 -15.60 18.83
C VAL A 8 1.53 -14.23 18.78
N GLU A 9 1.36 -13.60 19.94
CA GLU A 9 0.94 -12.20 20.01
C GLU A 9 2.18 -11.31 20.02
N ARG A 10 2.27 -10.36 19.08
CA ARG A 10 3.38 -9.42 18.97
C ARG A 10 2.85 -8.03 18.66
N ALA A 11 3.27 -7.02 19.43
CA ALA A 11 2.85 -5.64 19.25
C ALA A 11 1.31 -5.43 19.12
N GLY A 12 0.51 -6.24 19.82
CA GLY A 12 -0.97 -6.19 19.75
C GLY A 12 -1.58 -6.85 18.50
N VAL A 13 -0.78 -7.58 17.73
CA VAL A 13 -1.16 -8.28 16.50
C VAL A 13 -0.98 -9.78 16.70
N THR A 14 -1.94 -10.56 16.19
CA THR A 14 -1.83 -12.02 16.16
C THR A 14 -0.98 -12.43 14.95
N VAL A 15 0.10 -13.18 15.18
CA VAL A 15 1.02 -13.66 14.15
C VAL A 15 0.98 -15.18 14.11
N VAL A 16 0.72 -15.75 12.93
CA VAL A 16 0.88 -17.19 12.67
C VAL A 16 2.29 -17.40 12.14
N LEU A 17 3.12 -18.07 12.92
CA LEU A 17 4.53 -18.34 12.62
C LEU A 17 4.76 -19.82 12.31
N GLY A 18 5.70 -20.08 11.41
CA GLY A 18 6.23 -21.40 11.11
C GLY A 18 7.72 -21.25 10.81
N ASP A 19 8.19 -21.75 9.67
CA ASP A 19 9.62 -21.69 9.30
C ASP A 19 10.08 -20.33 8.74
N ALA A 20 9.17 -19.41 8.42
CA ALA A 20 9.52 -18.10 7.88
C ALA A 20 9.84 -17.09 9.01
N PRO A 21 10.76 -16.13 8.76
CA PRO A 21 11.06 -15.10 9.74
C PRO A 21 9.82 -14.25 10.01
N ALA A 22 9.59 -13.96 11.29
CA ALA A 22 8.54 -13.05 11.70
C ALA A 22 8.80 -11.63 11.16
N PRO A 23 7.74 -10.86 10.84
CA PRO A 23 7.90 -9.44 10.54
C PRO A 23 8.52 -8.67 11.72
N PRO A 24 9.25 -7.57 11.46
CA PRO A 24 9.77 -6.70 12.52
C PRO A 24 8.66 -6.13 13.40
N ASP A 25 8.92 -5.99 14.70
CA ASP A 25 7.93 -5.46 15.65
C ASP A 25 7.52 -4.02 15.33
N GLU A 26 8.43 -3.19 14.79
CA GLU A 26 8.08 -1.82 14.39
C GLU A 26 7.01 -1.80 13.28
N LEU A 27 7.08 -2.76 12.35
CA LEU A 27 6.09 -2.88 11.28
C LEU A 27 4.75 -3.39 11.83
N LEU A 28 4.78 -4.35 12.75
CA LEU A 28 3.56 -4.90 13.39
C LEU A 28 2.87 -3.86 14.27
N ALA A 29 3.64 -3.11 15.08
CA ALA A 29 3.12 -2.05 15.94
C ALA A 29 2.47 -0.91 15.15
N GLY A 30 2.93 -0.69 13.92
CA GLY A 30 2.37 0.31 13.01
C GLY A 30 1.18 -0.18 12.20
N LEU A 31 0.66 -1.41 12.38
CA LEU A 31 -0.47 -1.86 11.56
C LEU A 31 -1.76 -1.07 11.87
N PRO A 32 -2.54 -0.69 10.85
CA PRO A 32 -3.76 0.06 11.07
C PRO A 32 -4.82 -0.80 11.79
N GLY A 33 -5.41 -0.24 12.85
CA GLY A 33 -6.52 -0.85 13.56
C GLY A 33 -7.86 -0.66 12.86
N GLU A 34 -8.80 -1.57 13.11
CA GLU A 34 -10.20 -1.46 12.70
C GLU A 34 -11.09 -1.92 13.87
N PRO A 35 -12.09 -1.13 14.29
CA PRO A 35 -13.01 -1.53 15.36
C PRO A 35 -13.66 -2.89 15.06
N GLY A 36 -13.56 -3.83 16.01
CA GLY A 36 -14.11 -5.19 15.87
C GLY A 36 -13.28 -6.14 15.01
N PHE A 37 -12.12 -5.72 14.52
CA PHE A 37 -11.22 -6.56 13.72
C PHE A 37 -9.83 -6.63 14.34
N ARG A 38 -9.30 -7.84 14.43
CA ARG A 38 -7.89 -8.07 14.80
C ARG A 38 -7.05 -8.33 13.55
N PRO A 39 -5.93 -7.61 13.33
CA PRO A 39 -4.98 -7.97 12.30
C PRO A 39 -4.38 -9.36 12.59
N VAL A 40 -4.39 -10.23 11.59
CA VAL A 40 -3.74 -11.55 11.65
C VAL A 40 -2.71 -11.62 10.55
N VAL A 41 -1.43 -11.70 10.90
CA VAL A 41 -0.33 -11.81 9.94
C VAL A 41 0.10 -13.26 9.82
N VAL A 42 0.17 -13.78 8.60
CA VAL A 42 0.62 -15.15 8.34
C VAL A 42 2.02 -15.11 7.74
N ALA A 43 3.02 -15.43 8.56
CA ALA A 43 4.42 -15.52 8.16
C ALA A 43 4.86 -16.99 8.17
N VAL A 44 4.32 -17.76 7.22
CA VAL A 44 4.65 -19.18 7.00
C VAL A 44 4.72 -19.44 5.50
N HIS A 45 5.71 -20.23 5.06
CA HIS A 45 5.77 -20.74 3.69
C HIS A 45 6.09 -22.25 3.67
N PRO A 46 5.24 -23.09 3.05
CA PRO A 46 3.94 -22.75 2.48
C PRO A 46 2.95 -22.26 3.54
N GLY A 47 1.96 -21.46 3.11
CA GLY A 47 0.92 -20.96 4.04
C GLY A 47 0.08 -22.11 4.63
N PRO A 48 -0.44 -21.96 5.85
CA PRO A 48 -1.33 -22.93 6.49
C PRO A 48 -2.64 -23.09 5.71
N SER A 49 -3.28 -24.26 5.85
CA SER A 49 -4.62 -24.47 5.29
C SER A 49 -5.68 -23.62 6.00
N ALA A 50 -6.86 -23.50 5.38
CA ALA A 50 -7.99 -22.80 5.98
C ALA A 50 -8.44 -23.47 7.30
N GLU A 51 -8.40 -24.80 7.34
CA GLU A 51 -8.73 -25.60 8.52
C GLU A 51 -7.72 -25.37 9.66
N GLU A 52 -6.43 -25.31 9.34
CA GLU A 52 -5.38 -25.05 10.32
C GLU A 52 -5.52 -23.66 10.92
N LEU A 53 -5.73 -22.65 10.07
CA LEU A 53 -5.99 -21.28 10.53
C LEU A 53 -7.26 -21.18 11.37
N ALA A 54 -8.36 -21.81 10.95
CA ALA A 54 -9.61 -21.80 11.71
C ALA A 54 -9.42 -22.43 13.10
N ARG A 55 -8.69 -23.55 13.20
CA ARG A 55 -8.36 -24.17 14.48
C ARG A 55 -7.52 -23.25 15.38
N LEU A 56 -6.51 -22.58 14.81
CA LEU A 56 -5.65 -21.67 15.56
C LEU A 56 -6.44 -20.45 16.09
N LEU A 57 -7.32 -19.88 15.26
CA LEU A 57 -8.04 -18.63 15.56
C LEU A 57 -9.37 -18.83 16.31
N HIS A 58 -9.83 -20.07 16.48
CA HIS A 58 -11.12 -20.36 17.10
C HIS A 58 -11.24 -19.76 18.52
N GLY A 59 -12.29 -18.98 18.75
CA GLY A 59 -12.55 -18.31 20.04
C GLY A 59 -11.58 -17.18 20.39
N ARG A 60 -10.73 -16.73 19.45
CA ARG A 60 -9.71 -15.68 19.70
C ARG A 60 -9.99 -14.37 18.99
N VAL A 61 -10.88 -14.36 17.99
CA VAL A 61 -11.18 -13.20 17.16
C VAL A 61 -12.68 -13.04 16.99
N ASP A 62 -13.16 -11.81 17.10
CA ASP A 62 -14.56 -11.43 16.79
C ASP A 62 -14.73 -10.99 15.32
N GLY A 63 -13.61 -10.79 14.63
CA GLY A 63 -13.44 -10.43 13.24
C GLY A 63 -11.94 -10.29 12.94
N THR A 64 -11.50 -10.54 11.71
CA THR A 64 -10.07 -10.45 11.39
C THR A 64 -9.76 -9.86 10.02
N ARG A 65 -8.70 -9.06 9.97
CA ARG A 65 -8.04 -8.66 8.73
C ARG A 65 -6.86 -9.59 8.51
N LEU A 66 -7.06 -10.58 7.66
CA LEU A 66 -6.09 -11.63 7.35
C LEU A 66 -5.08 -11.10 6.33
N ILE A 67 -3.85 -10.85 6.80
CA ILE A 67 -2.71 -10.43 6.00
C ILE A 67 -2.00 -11.69 5.51
N LEU A 68 -2.58 -12.28 4.45
CA LEU A 68 -2.08 -13.44 3.71
C LEU A 68 -2.41 -13.23 2.23
N SER A 69 -1.38 -13.06 1.40
CA SER A 69 -1.55 -12.82 -0.04
C SER A 69 -2.47 -13.86 -0.70
N TYR A 70 -3.35 -13.39 -1.58
CA TYR A 70 -4.31 -14.19 -2.34
C TYR A 70 -5.34 -14.98 -1.51
N ALA A 71 -5.45 -14.75 -0.20
CA ALA A 71 -6.36 -15.50 0.67
C ALA A 71 -7.84 -15.33 0.32
N ALA A 72 -8.22 -14.26 -0.39
CA ALA A 72 -9.58 -14.09 -0.87
C ALA A 72 -9.91 -14.97 -2.10
N VAL A 73 -8.95 -15.15 -3.01
CA VAL A 73 -9.18 -15.85 -4.30
C VAL A 73 -8.96 -17.36 -4.22
N ASN A 74 -8.16 -17.82 -3.26
CA ASN A 74 -7.93 -19.25 -3.03
C ASN A 74 -8.97 -19.90 -2.09
N GLY A 75 -10.00 -19.15 -1.69
CA GLY A 75 -11.09 -19.64 -0.83
C GLY A 75 -10.78 -19.69 0.67
N ILE A 76 -9.54 -19.42 1.09
CA ILE A 76 -9.14 -19.46 2.51
C ILE A 76 -10.02 -18.53 3.35
N ALA A 77 -10.14 -17.26 2.95
CA ALA A 77 -10.87 -16.26 3.72
C ALA A 77 -12.37 -16.58 3.88
N ARG A 78 -13.00 -17.10 2.82
CA ARG A 78 -14.40 -17.55 2.87
C ARG A 78 -14.57 -18.71 3.84
N THR A 79 -13.73 -19.74 3.71
CA THR A 79 -13.76 -20.91 4.60
C THR A 79 -13.53 -20.50 6.05
N LEU A 80 -12.58 -19.58 6.33
CA LEU A 80 -12.38 -19.06 7.69
C LEU A 80 -13.63 -18.34 8.20
N ALA A 81 -14.22 -17.44 7.41
CA ALA A 81 -15.41 -16.69 7.84
C ALA A 81 -16.56 -17.64 8.23
N ASP A 82 -16.82 -18.65 7.39
CA ASP A 82 -17.90 -19.61 7.64
C ASP A 82 -17.61 -20.52 8.84
N ARG A 83 -16.36 -20.98 9.00
CA ARG A 83 -15.95 -21.87 10.10
C ARG A 83 -15.88 -21.16 11.45
N LEU A 84 -15.36 -19.95 11.47
CA LEU A 84 -15.23 -19.14 12.68
C LEU A 84 -16.52 -18.41 13.03
N ARG A 85 -17.47 -18.29 12.08
CA ARG A 85 -18.71 -17.52 12.21
C ARG A 85 -18.45 -16.03 12.53
N VAL A 86 -17.35 -15.49 12.00
CA VAL A 86 -16.96 -14.08 12.15
C VAL A 86 -16.59 -13.46 10.81
N PRO A 87 -16.62 -12.13 10.67
CA PRO A 87 -16.14 -11.46 9.46
C PRO A 87 -14.63 -11.64 9.24
N VAL A 88 -14.24 -11.89 7.98
CA VAL A 88 -12.83 -11.97 7.56
C VAL A 88 -12.59 -11.01 6.40
N VAL A 89 -11.60 -10.13 6.49
CA VAL A 89 -11.13 -9.30 5.37
C VAL A 89 -9.80 -9.82 4.89
N ALA A 90 -9.67 -10.09 3.59
CA ALA A 90 -8.48 -10.71 3.01
C ALA A 90 -8.17 -10.14 1.61
N PRO A 91 -6.92 -10.21 1.15
CA PRO A 91 -6.51 -9.66 -0.13
C PRO A 91 -6.80 -10.64 -1.28
N THR A 92 -7.23 -10.12 -2.43
CA THR A 92 -7.32 -10.90 -3.68
C THR A 92 -5.96 -10.99 -4.40
N GLY A 93 -5.02 -10.12 -4.06
CA GLY A 93 -3.67 -10.05 -4.62
C GLY A 93 -2.57 -10.18 -3.56
N ALA A 94 -1.38 -9.69 -3.89
CA ALA A 94 -0.25 -9.68 -2.97
C ALA A 94 -0.43 -8.58 -1.91
N ALA A 95 -0.41 -8.95 -0.63
CA ALA A 95 -0.50 -7.99 0.47
C ALA A 95 0.88 -7.40 0.78
N LEU A 96 0.96 -6.08 0.78
CA LEU A 96 2.11 -5.31 1.25
C LEU A 96 1.77 -4.69 2.61
N MET A 97 2.66 -4.92 3.57
CA MET A 97 2.65 -4.23 4.86
C MET A 97 3.57 -3.03 4.79
N LEU A 98 3.01 -1.85 5.08
CA LEU A 98 3.72 -0.58 5.11
C LEU A 98 3.48 0.05 6.49
N PRO A 99 4.31 1.01 6.93
CA PRO A 99 4.02 1.75 8.15
C PRO A 99 2.62 2.38 8.08
N GLU A 100 1.75 2.07 9.04
CA GLU A 100 0.40 2.63 9.20
C GLU A 100 -0.58 2.33 8.05
N ARG A 101 -0.20 1.44 7.12
CA ARG A 101 -0.94 1.18 5.88
C ARG A 101 -0.80 -0.27 5.43
N LEU A 102 -1.84 -0.75 4.78
CA LEU A 102 -1.89 -2.03 4.09
C LEU A 102 -2.29 -1.78 2.63
N PHE A 103 -1.66 -2.50 1.71
CA PHE A 103 -1.95 -2.38 0.29
C PHE A 103 -2.04 -3.74 -0.39
N VAL A 104 -2.98 -3.91 -1.31
CA VAL A 104 -3.08 -5.10 -2.16
C VAL A 104 -2.59 -4.76 -3.55
N GLN A 105 -1.44 -5.31 -3.92
CA GLN A 105 -0.91 -5.21 -5.27
C GLN A 105 -1.67 -6.17 -6.19
N HIS A 106 -2.10 -5.67 -7.35
CA HIS A 106 -2.90 -6.41 -8.35
C HIS A 106 -4.20 -6.99 -7.79
N GLY A 107 -4.88 -6.27 -6.89
CA GLY A 107 -6.14 -6.72 -6.32
C GLY A 107 -6.74 -5.69 -5.36
N GLU A 108 -7.57 -6.19 -4.46
CA GLU A 108 -8.25 -5.41 -3.44
C GLU A 108 -8.44 -6.23 -2.16
N TRP A 109 -8.74 -5.52 -1.07
CA TRP A 109 -9.26 -6.13 0.14
C TRP A 109 -10.73 -6.53 -0.08
N VAL A 110 -11.10 -7.71 0.37
CA VAL A 110 -12.46 -8.24 0.26
C VAL A 110 -12.93 -8.72 1.61
N ARG A 111 -14.10 -8.24 2.03
CA ARG A 111 -14.77 -8.64 3.27
C ARG A 111 -15.71 -9.81 3.00
N PHE A 112 -15.50 -10.87 3.76
CA PHE A 112 -16.36 -12.05 3.82
C PHE A 112 -17.13 -12.00 5.13
N ARG A 113 -18.45 -12.19 5.06
CA ARG A 113 -19.31 -12.44 6.23
C ARG A 113 -19.92 -13.84 6.10
N PRO A 114 -20.15 -14.56 7.21
CA PRO A 114 -20.70 -15.91 7.16
C PRO A 114 -21.99 -15.97 6.35
N GLY A 115 -22.04 -16.82 5.33
CA GLY A 115 -23.23 -17.01 4.48
C GLY A 115 -23.66 -15.79 3.64
N ALA A 116 -22.84 -14.76 3.49
CA ALA A 116 -23.13 -13.60 2.66
C ALA A 116 -22.19 -13.50 1.45
N GLU A 117 -22.59 -12.73 0.45
CA GLU A 117 -21.72 -12.38 -0.67
C GLU A 117 -20.56 -11.49 -0.21
N PRO A 118 -19.36 -11.65 -0.81
CA PRO A 118 -18.19 -10.90 -0.45
C PRO A 118 -18.31 -9.46 -0.95
N VAL A 119 -17.76 -8.51 -0.18
CA VAL A 119 -17.81 -7.08 -0.49
C VAL A 119 -16.39 -6.55 -0.65
N GLY A 120 -16.08 -5.94 -1.81
CA GLY A 120 -14.80 -5.28 -2.05
C GLY A 120 -14.65 -3.99 -1.25
N GLU A 121 -13.46 -3.75 -0.70
CA GLU A 121 -13.09 -2.57 0.08
C GLU A 121 -12.03 -1.70 -0.62
N GLY A 122 -11.58 -2.11 -1.81
CA GLY A 122 -10.51 -1.47 -2.55
C GLY A 122 -9.10 -1.88 -2.08
N ALA A 123 -8.09 -1.34 -2.75
CA ALA A 123 -6.70 -1.81 -2.60
C ALA A 123 -5.99 -1.33 -1.34
N ARG A 124 -6.39 -0.22 -0.72
CA ARG A 124 -5.71 0.40 0.42
C ARG A 124 -6.54 0.27 1.68
N PHE A 125 -5.84 0.06 2.80
CA PHE A 125 -6.42 0.10 4.12
C PHE A 125 -5.48 0.84 5.10
N PRO A 126 -5.97 1.89 5.81
CA PRO A 126 -7.25 2.55 5.62
C PRO A 126 -7.37 3.13 4.20
N ALA A 127 -8.61 3.20 3.69
CA ALA A 127 -8.86 3.75 2.36
C ALA A 127 -8.72 5.29 2.39
N PRO A 128 -7.83 5.88 1.57
CA PRO A 128 -7.77 7.34 1.44
C PRO A 128 -9.03 7.85 0.71
N ARG A 129 -9.40 9.13 0.91
CA ARG A 129 -10.67 9.69 0.43
C ARG A 129 -10.86 9.58 -1.08
N TRP A 130 -9.75 9.69 -1.82
CA TRP A 130 -9.75 9.60 -3.27
C TRP A 130 -9.88 8.16 -3.81
N GLN A 131 -9.72 7.11 -2.98
CA GLN A 131 -9.77 5.72 -3.46
C GLN A 131 -11.10 5.39 -4.14
N ALA A 132 -12.23 5.85 -3.59
CA ALA A 132 -13.55 5.59 -4.16
C ALA A 132 -13.74 6.23 -5.55
N ALA A 133 -13.07 7.37 -5.80
CA ALA A 133 -13.07 8.04 -7.09
C ALA A 133 -12.05 7.44 -8.07
N LEU A 134 -11.14 6.58 -7.60
CA LEU A 134 -10.05 6.05 -8.41
C LEU A 134 -10.57 5.04 -9.44
N ARG A 135 -10.73 5.50 -10.67
CA ARG A 135 -10.83 4.66 -11.87
C ARG A 135 -9.59 4.91 -12.71
N HIS A 136 -8.87 3.84 -13.05
CA HIS A 136 -7.60 3.93 -13.78
C HIS A 136 -7.63 3.00 -15.00
N GLY A 137 -7.00 3.47 -16.08
CA GLY A 137 -6.76 2.65 -17.27
C GLY A 137 -5.51 1.77 -17.11
N PRO A 138 -5.24 0.87 -18.08
CA PRO A 138 -4.12 -0.07 -18.02
C PRO A 138 -2.73 0.60 -17.97
N ALA A 139 -2.63 1.85 -18.41
CA ALA A 139 -1.37 2.62 -18.40
C ALA A 139 -0.97 3.12 -16.99
N LEU A 140 -1.85 3.00 -16.00
CA LEU A 140 -1.63 3.50 -14.64
C LEU A 140 -1.69 2.33 -13.67
N THR A 141 -0.57 2.02 -13.03
CA THR A 141 -0.50 0.92 -12.06
C THR A 141 -0.81 1.45 -10.66
N PRO A 142 -1.74 0.85 -9.90
CA PRO A 142 -1.96 1.22 -8.52
C PRO A 142 -0.72 1.04 -7.65
N ILE A 143 -0.41 2.05 -6.86
CA ILE A 143 0.61 2.02 -5.80
C ILE A 143 -0.02 2.50 -4.48
N PRO A 144 0.62 2.27 -3.31
CA PRO A 144 0.07 2.71 -2.03
C PRO A 144 -0.31 4.20 -2.00
N ALA A 145 0.58 5.08 -2.45
CA ALA A 145 0.34 6.53 -2.47
C ALA A 145 -0.61 7.03 -3.57
N GLY A 146 -0.99 6.18 -4.53
CA GLY A 146 -1.80 6.58 -5.68
C GLY A 146 -1.55 5.73 -6.91
N LEU A 147 -0.93 6.30 -7.93
CA LEU A 147 -0.70 5.66 -9.23
C LEU A 147 0.76 5.80 -9.67
N TRP A 148 1.26 4.77 -10.33
CA TRP A 148 2.51 4.76 -11.05
C TRP A 148 2.23 4.83 -12.56
N LEU A 149 2.89 5.75 -13.23
CA LEU A 149 2.90 5.92 -14.67
C LEU A 149 4.33 5.68 -15.15
N GLY A 150 4.65 4.44 -15.50
CA GLY A 150 5.97 4.05 -15.99
C GLY A 150 5.90 3.30 -17.31
N PRO A 151 7.05 2.84 -17.82
CA PRO A 151 7.09 2.03 -19.02
C PRO A 151 6.22 0.77 -18.89
N SER A 152 5.51 0.43 -19.97
CA SER A 152 4.62 -0.73 -19.99
C SER A 152 5.41 -2.03 -19.75
N GLY A 153 4.91 -2.88 -18.85
CA GLY A 153 5.53 -4.17 -18.52
C GLY A 153 6.69 -4.08 -17.53
N GLU A 154 7.10 -2.89 -17.10
CA GLU A 154 8.08 -2.73 -16.04
C GLU A 154 7.43 -2.79 -14.66
N ALA A 155 8.12 -3.42 -13.71
CA ALA A 155 7.70 -3.48 -12.32
C ALA A 155 7.78 -2.08 -11.68
N VAL A 156 6.85 -1.80 -10.77
CA VAL A 156 6.91 -0.58 -9.95
C VAL A 156 8.17 -0.63 -9.08
N PRO A 157 9.02 0.41 -9.10
CA PRO A 157 10.19 0.48 -8.23
C PRO A 157 9.82 0.37 -6.74
N GLY A 158 10.64 -0.33 -5.95
CA GLY A 158 10.34 -0.59 -4.54
C GLY A 158 10.23 0.67 -3.69
N ASP A 159 11.06 1.68 -3.97
CA ASP A 159 11.02 2.98 -3.27
C ASP A 159 9.74 3.78 -3.59
N VAL A 160 9.20 3.66 -4.80
CA VAL A 160 7.88 4.22 -5.17
C VAL A 160 6.76 3.61 -4.32
N LEU A 161 6.86 2.33 -3.95
CA LEU A 161 5.88 1.69 -3.06
C LEU A 161 5.94 2.21 -1.60
N THR A 162 7.02 2.89 -1.23
CA THR A 162 7.21 3.47 0.12
C THR A 162 6.84 4.95 0.21
N LEU A 163 6.28 5.53 -0.86
CA LEU A 163 5.84 6.92 -0.84
C LEU A 163 4.73 7.15 0.19
N PRO A 164 4.75 8.29 0.90
CA PRO A 164 3.72 8.61 1.88
C PRO A 164 2.37 8.74 1.19
N VAL A 165 1.35 8.11 1.78
CA VAL A 165 -0.03 8.23 1.31
C VAL A 165 -0.61 9.55 1.82
N LEU A 166 -1.13 10.37 0.91
CA LEU A 166 -1.87 11.59 1.25
C LEU A 166 -3.37 11.30 1.23
N ASP A 167 -4.06 11.47 2.35
CA ASP A 167 -5.47 11.06 2.43
C ASP A 167 -6.42 11.92 1.57
N GLU A 168 -6.05 13.18 1.33
CA GLU A 168 -6.83 14.15 0.55
C GLU A 168 -6.50 14.16 -0.95
N ARG A 169 -5.34 13.63 -1.36
CA ARG A 169 -4.83 13.79 -2.74
C ARG A 169 -4.21 12.51 -3.26
N VAL A 170 -4.53 12.17 -4.51
CA VAL A 170 -3.86 11.06 -5.20
C VAL A 170 -2.48 11.50 -5.68
N THR A 171 -1.44 10.76 -5.34
CA THR A 171 -0.11 10.97 -5.93
C THR A 171 0.02 10.15 -7.20
N VAL A 172 0.32 10.80 -8.33
CA VAL A 172 0.67 10.15 -9.58
C VAL A 172 2.16 10.31 -9.80
N VAL A 173 2.88 9.20 -9.68
CA VAL A 173 4.32 9.13 -9.85
C VAL A 173 4.63 8.85 -11.31
N VAL A 174 5.41 9.73 -11.93
CA VAL A 174 5.68 9.67 -13.37
C VAL A 174 7.12 9.23 -13.61
N GLY A 175 7.29 8.00 -14.07
CA GLY A 175 8.58 7.45 -14.47
C GLY A 175 9.08 7.98 -15.83
N PRO A 176 10.09 7.32 -16.42
CA PRO A 176 10.69 7.71 -17.70
C PRO A 176 9.80 7.34 -18.89
N VAL A 177 8.68 8.03 -19.05
CA VAL A 177 7.72 7.86 -20.16
C VAL A 177 7.68 9.09 -21.07
N PRO A 178 7.39 8.93 -22.38
CA PRO A 178 7.22 10.06 -23.29
C PRO A 178 6.10 11.01 -22.84
N PRO A 179 6.31 12.35 -22.84
CA PRO A 179 5.29 13.30 -22.40
C PRO A 179 3.92 13.19 -23.09
N PRO A 180 3.81 12.90 -24.42
CA PRO A 180 2.51 12.70 -25.06
C PRO A 180 1.73 11.51 -24.49
N GLU A 181 2.42 10.39 -24.24
CA GLU A 181 1.83 9.19 -23.65
C GLU A 181 1.41 9.45 -22.20
N ALA A 182 2.25 10.13 -21.43
CA ALA A 182 1.93 10.51 -20.08
C ALA A 182 0.68 11.39 -20.00
N ARG A 183 0.58 12.40 -20.87
CA ARG A 183 -0.60 13.26 -20.97
C ARG A 183 -1.84 12.47 -21.37
N ALA A 184 -1.73 11.55 -22.31
CA ALA A 184 -2.84 10.69 -22.72
C ALA A 184 -3.33 9.83 -21.54
N ALA A 185 -2.42 9.20 -20.79
CA ALA A 185 -2.75 8.42 -19.60
C ALA A 185 -3.42 9.27 -18.52
N LEU A 186 -2.87 10.43 -18.17
CA LEU A 186 -3.44 11.33 -17.17
C LEU A 186 -4.83 11.85 -17.55
N ARG A 187 -5.11 12.04 -18.85
CA ARG A 187 -6.43 12.43 -19.34
C ARG A 187 -7.49 11.36 -19.09
N THR A 188 -7.13 10.09 -18.91
CA THR A 188 -8.09 9.01 -18.58
C THR A 188 -8.63 9.10 -17.16
N LEU A 189 -7.95 9.83 -16.27
CA LEU A 189 -8.38 9.96 -14.88
C LEU A 189 -9.69 10.75 -14.77
N PRO A 190 -10.57 10.42 -13.82
CA PRO A 190 -11.76 11.21 -13.52
C PRO A 190 -11.42 12.68 -13.25
N TRP A 191 -12.31 13.59 -13.68
CA TRP A 191 -12.10 15.04 -13.56
C TRP A 191 -11.69 15.48 -12.14
N PRO A 192 -12.34 15.02 -11.04
CA PRO A 192 -11.95 15.43 -9.69
C PRO A 192 -10.49 15.09 -9.37
N LEU A 193 -10.06 13.87 -9.71
CA LEU A 193 -8.68 13.43 -9.47
C LEU A 193 -7.66 14.22 -10.29
N ARG A 194 -7.98 14.58 -11.54
CA ARG A 194 -7.08 15.39 -12.38
C ARG A 194 -6.81 16.79 -11.80
N HIS A 195 -7.72 17.33 -10.99
CA HIS A 195 -7.61 18.70 -10.44
C HIS A 195 -6.99 18.73 -9.05
N GLU A 196 -6.94 17.58 -8.36
CA GLU A 196 -6.44 17.46 -6.98
C GLU A 196 -5.20 16.57 -6.86
N MET A 197 -4.76 15.94 -7.97
CA MET A 197 -3.59 15.07 -7.97
C MET A 197 -2.27 15.82 -7.69
N LEU A 198 -1.36 15.12 -7.02
CA LEU A 198 0.04 15.48 -6.91
C LEU A 198 0.80 14.76 -8.02
N LEU A 199 1.52 15.49 -8.88
CA LEU A 199 2.43 14.88 -9.85
C LEU A 199 3.85 14.84 -9.27
N GLU A 200 4.40 13.64 -9.15
CA GLU A 200 5.74 13.40 -8.62
C GLU A 200 6.60 12.74 -9.71
N PRO A 201 7.49 13.50 -10.38
CA PRO A 201 8.36 12.91 -11.39
C PRO A 201 9.40 12.02 -10.72
N TYR A 202 9.64 10.86 -11.30
CA TYR A 202 10.54 9.81 -10.83
C TYR A 202 11.60 9.52 -11.90
N GLY A 203 12.86 9.53 -11.49
CA GLY A 203 13.98 9.25 -12.38
C GLY A 203 15.31 9.55 -11.71
N THR A 204 16.38 9.05 -12.32
CA THR A 204 17.75 9.19 -11.81
C THR A 204 18.43 10.48 -12.27
N ASP A 205 17.94 11.10 -13.35
CA ASP A 205 18.44 12.38 -13.85
C ASP A 205 17.50 13.55 -13.44
N PRO A 206 17.95 14.44 -12.55
CA PRO A 206 17.16 15.60 -12.11
C PRO A 206 16.73 16.54 -13.25
N GLY A 207 17.54 16.66 -14.33
CA GLY A 207 17.22 17.48 -15.48
C GLY A 207 16.01 16.95 -16.23
N THR A 208 16.05 15.68 -16.59
CA THR A 208 14.96 14.95 -17.25
C THR A 208 13.67 14.94 -16.41
N VAL A 209 13.77 14.71 -15.11
CA VAL A 209 12.65 14.72 -14.15
C VAL A 209 11.94 16.08 -14.13
N LYS A 210 12.71 17.18 -14.09
CA LYS A 210 12.18 18.54 -14.11
C LYS A 210 11.52 18.89 -15.46
N ASP A 211 12.14 18.47 -16.56
CA ASP A 211 11.62 18.73 -17.90
C ASP A 211 10.35 17.93 -18.23
N ILE A 212 10.31 16.66 -17.84
CA ILE A 212 9.11 15.81 -17.93
C ILE A 212 8.00 16.42 -17.08
N GLY A 213 8.30 16.79 -15.83
CA GLY A 213 7.35 17.46 -14.94
C GLY A 213 6.75 18.72 -15.60
N ARG A 214 7.60 19.64 -16.09
CA ARG A 214 7.14 20.85 -16.80
C ARG A 214 6.26 20.52 -18.01
N ARG A 215 6.73 19.63 -18.88
CA ARG A 215 6.02 19.26 -20.13
C ARG A 215 4.74 18.49 -19.91
N ILE A 216 4.55 17.84 -18.76
CA ILE A 216 3.30 17.14 -18.44
C ILE A 216 2.30 18.09 -17.80
N THR A 217 2.79 18.99 -16.93
CA THR A 217 1.98 19.91 -16.11
C THR A 217 1.44 21.10 -16.90
N GLU A 218 2.06 21.47 -18.02
CA GLU A 218 1.53 22.43 -18.98
C GLU A 218 0.08 22.08 -19.40
N GLY A 219 -0.91 22.76 -18.83
CA GLY A 219 -2.35 22.53 -19.08
C GLY A 219 -3.10 21.75 -17.99
N PHE A 220 -2.46 21.39 -16.89
CA PHE A 220 -3.09 20.90 -15.66
C PHE A 220 -2.99 21.99 -14.54
N LEU A 221 -3.98 22.07 -13.65
CA LEU A 221 -4.01 23.00 -12.49
C LEU A 221 -2.80 22.78 -11.53
N PRO A 222 -2.45 23.73 -10.63
CA PRO A 222 -1.12 23.80 -10.02
C PRO A 222 -0.68 22.50 -9.37
N THR A 223 0.22 21.84 -10.10
CA THR A 223 0.90 20.61 -9.73
C THR A 223 2.07 20.97 -8.83
N ARG A 224 2.04 20.51 -7.59
CA ARG A 224 3.21 20.60 -6.70
C ARG A 224 4.17 19.49 -7.09
N THR A 225 5.24 19.83 -7.79
CA THR A 225 6.35 18.91 -8.04
C THR A 225 7.09 18.69 -6.73
N VAL A 226 7.07 17.46 -6.22
CA VAL A 226 7.97 17.03 -5.15
C VAL A 226 9.12 16.30 -5.82
N THR A 227 10.35 16.77 -5.64
CA THR A 227 11.55 16.06 -6.12
C THR A 227 12.14 15.32 -4.92
N ARG A 228 12.05 13.98 -4.92
CA ARG A 228 12.80 13.18 -3.96
C ARG A 228 14.25 13.00 -4.44
N PRO A 229 15.25 13.09 -3.56
CA PRO A 229 16.60 12.70 -3.91
C PRO A 229 16.64 11.18 -4.18
N VAL A 230 17.34 10.81 -5.24
CA VAL A 230 17.60 9.43 -5.65
C VAL A 230 18.37 8.70 -4.53
N PRO A 231 17.98 7.47 -4.15
CA PRO A 231 18.80 6.66 -3.23
C PRO A 231 20.22 6.49 -3.80
N GLY A 232 21.22 7.04 -3.10
CA GLY A 232 22.64 6.93 -3.47
C GLY A 232 23.30 8.18 -4.08
N ALA A 233 22.56 9.27 -4.31
CA ALA A 233 23.16 10.54 -4.73
C ALA A 233 23.54 11.41 -3.51
N ALA A 234 24.82 11.83 -3.42
CA ALA A 234 25.26 12.77 -2.41
C ALA A 234 24.52 14.11 -2.55
N PRO A 235 24.08 14.76 -1.46
CA PRO A 235 23.31 15.99 -1.53
C PRO A 235 24.19 17.15 -2.04
N VAL A 236 23.83 17.70 -3.22
CA VAL A 236 24.43 18.93 -3.73
C VAL A 236 23.65 20.12 -3.17
N ALA A 237 24.30 20.92 -2.33
CA ALA A 237 23.74 22.14 -1.77
C ALA A 237 23.63 23.23 -2.86
N GLY A 238 22.41 23.62 -3.21
CA GLY A 238 22.10 24.80 -4.03
C GLY A 238 21.42 25.88 -3.19
N PRO A 239 21.56 27.18 -3.54
CA PRO A 239 21.19 28.28 -2.67
C PRO A 239 19.67 28.44 -2.52
N ALA A 240 19.28 28.83 -1.31
CA ALA A 240 17.92 28.88 -0.81
C ALA A 240 16.98 29.80 -1.62
N ALA A 241 15.83 29.25 -2.01
CA ALA A 241 14.61 30.00 -2.33
C ALA A 241 13.50 29.51 -1.38
N ASP A 242 13.32 30.28 -0.31
CA ASP A 242 12.20 30.41 0.62
C ASP A 242 11.21 29.24 0.86
N LYS A 243 11.34 28.69 2.08
CA LYS A 243 10.30 28.08 2.93
C LYS A 243 9.47 26.92 2.34
N ALA A 244 10.13 25.78 2.19
CA ALA A 244 9.54 24.47 2.50
C ALA A 244 10.55 23.62 3.26
N LEU A 245 10.64 23.83 4.58
CA LEU A 245 11.46 23.00 5.46
C LEU A 245 10.90 21.58 5.50
N TRP A 246 11.51 20.67 4.74
CA TRP A 246 11.49 19.24 5.08
C TRP A 246 12.76 18.95 5.89
N ARG A 247 12.58 18.60 7.17
CA ARG A 247 13.63 17.94 7.96
C ARG A 247 13.55 16.42 7.67
N PRO A 248 14.69 15.73 7.52
CA PRO A 248 14.71 14.29 7.37
C PRO A 248 14.23 13.61 8.67
N ALA A 249 13.37 12.59 8.53
CA ALA A 249 12.96 11.72 9.63
C ALA A 249 14.16 10.85 10.04
N GLY A 250 14.95 11.35 10.99
CA GLY A 250 16.13 10.69 11.50
C GLY A 250 16.70 11.37 12.73
N ALA A 251 15.85 11.64 13.74
CA ALA A 251 16.26 11.92 15.12
C ALA A 251 15.03 12.01 16.05
N TRP A 252 14.42 10.88 16.39
CA TRP A 252 13.58 10.81 17.58
C TRP A 252 14.45 10.34 18.75
N ARG A 253 15.16 11.28 19.39
CA ARG A 253 15.53 11.09 20.81
C ARG A 253 14.36 11.61 21.62
N ARG A 254 13.72 10.71 22.38
CA ARG A 254 12.86 11.09 23.50
C ARG A 254 13.75 11.75 24.55
N THR A 255 13.45 12.98 24.93
CA THR A 255 13.76 13.44 26.30
C THR A 255 12.54 13.16 27.16
N PRO A 256 12.72 12.59 28.37
CA PRO A 256 11.62 12.38 29.30
C PRO A 256 11.15 13.72 29.88
N SER A 257 9.95 13.65 30.45
CA SER A 257 9.14 14.67 31.12
C SER A 257 9.87 15.83 31.79
#